data_AF-A0A0Q8QWU4-F1
#
_entry.id   AF-A0A0Q8QWU4-F1
#
_cell.length_a   1.000
_cell.length_b   1.000
_cell.length_c   1.000
_cell.angle_alpha   90.00
_cell.angle_beta   90.00
_cell.angle_gamma   90.00
#
_symmetry.space_group_name_H-M   'P 1'
#
loop_
_entity.id
_entity.type
_entity.pdbx_description
1 polymer ?
#
loop_
_entity_poly.entity_id
_entity_poly.type
_entity_poly.pdbx_seq_one_letter_code
_entity_poly.pdbx_strand_id
1 'polypeptide(L)' 'MNLSHQLAELLAGIERADAQARGHDGANGDRDHHAEAAQRADEAAEAGRKAARTLIEGAFPGISWSMIERASL' A
#
# COMPACT_ATOMS: atom_id res chain seq x y z
N MET A 1 -1.83 -0.83 21.99
CA MET A 1 -1.68 0.03 20.80
C MET A 1 -2.93 -0.12 19.97
N ASN A 2 -3.60 0.98 19.61
CA ASN A 2 -4.97 0.96 19.06
C ASN A 2 -4.94 0.71 17.53
N LEU A 3 -5.79 -0.18 17.03
CA LEU A 3 -5.82 -0.63 15.62
C LEU A 3 -5.98 0.53 14.63
N SER A 4 -6.73 1.55 15.04
CA SER A 4 -6.94 2.79 14.30
C SER A 4 -5.66 3.60 14.08
N HIS A 5 -4.72 3.55 15.03
CA HIS A 5 -3.45 4.26 14.94
C HIS A 5 -2.50 3.59 13.94
N GLN A 6 -2.43 2.25 13.96
CA GLN A 6 -1.65 1.48 12.98
C GLN A 6 -2.19 1.66 11.55
N LEU A 7 -3.51 1.69 11.38
CA LEU A 7 -4.12 1.95 10.08
C LEU A 7 -3.78 3.35 9.56
N ALA A 8 -3.83 4.37 10.42
CA ALA A 8 -3.45 5.73 10.05
C ALA A 8 -1.97 5.85 9.65
N GLU A 9 -1.07 5.16 10.34
CA GLU A 9 0.36 5.12 9.99
C GLU A 9 0.59 4.45 8.63
N LEU A 10 -0.13 3.36 8.34
CA LEU A 10 -0.04 2.66 7.05
C LEU A 10 -0.54 3.54 5.90
N LEU A 11 -1.68 4.21 6.07
CA LEU A 11 -2.23 5.12 5.05
C LEU A 11 -1.30 6.32 4.81
N ALA A 12 -0.72 6.88 5.86
CA ALA A 12 0.26 7.95 5.74
C ALA A 12 1.56 7.48 5.04
N GLY A 13 1.95 6.22 5.23
CA GLY A 13 3.06 5.60 4.51
C GLY A 13 2.79 5.50 3.01
N ILE A 14 1.58 5.09 2.62
CA ILE A 14 1.15 5.00 1.21
C ILE A 14 1.16 6.38 0.55
N GLU A 15 0.56 7.37 1.19
CA GLU A 15 0.50 8.74 0.63
C GLU A 15 1.90 9.34 0.41
N ARG A 16 2.84 9.07 1.32
CA ARG A 16 4.24 9.50 1.15
C ARG A 16 4.94 8.79 0.00
N ALA A 17 4.72 7.50 -0.17
CA ALA A 17 5.29 6.73 -1.28
C ALA A 17 4.76 7.24 -2.63
N ASP A 18 3.45 7.48 -2.73
CA ASP A 18 2.82 8.05 -3.93
C ASP A 18 3.36 9.45 -4.27
N ALA A 19 3.55 10.29 -3.25
CA ALA A 19 4.12 11.62 -3.44
C ALA A 19 5.58 11.58 -3.93
N GLN A 20 6.38 10.64 -3.42
CA GLN A 20 7.75 10.43 -3.88
C GLN A 20 7.80 9.95 -5.33
N ALA A 21 6.99 8.96 -5.70
CA ALA A 21 6.92 8.45 -7.07
C ALA A 21 6.59 9.56 -8.08
N ARG A 22 5.62 10.42 -7.77
CA ARG A 22 5.25 11.57 -8.63
C ARG A 22 6.36 12.61 -8.78
N GLY A 23 7.20 12.79 -7.76
CA GLY A 23 8.35 13.70 -7.82
C GLY A 23 9.46 13.22 -8.77
N HIS A 24 9.51 11.92 -9.05
CA HIS A 24 10.53 11.30 -9.89
C HIS A 24 10.16 11.23 -11.38
N ASP A 25 8.88 11.44 -11.75
CA ASP A 25 8.42 11.44 -13.15
C ASP A 25 8.93 12.66 -13.99
N GLY A 26 9.55 13.66 -13.36
CA GLY A 26 10.05 14.87 -14.03
C GLY A 26 11.55 14.86 -14.40
N ALA A 27 12.34 13.90 -13.94
CA ALA A 27 13.80 13.90 -14.11
C ALA A 27 14.22 13.04 -15.31
N ASN A 28 14.55 13.69 -16.42
CA ASN A 28 14.87 13.07 -17.72
C ASN A 28 16.27 12.38 -17.76
N GLY A 29 16.77 11.86 -16.63
CA GLY A 29 18.19 11.53 -16.46
C GLY A 29 18.53 10.11 -15.99
N ASP A 30 17.59 9.31 -15.48
CA ASP A 30 17.99 8.06 -14.79
C ASP A 30 16.92 6.94 -14.88
N ARG A 31 16.54 6.56 -16.11
CA ARG A 31 15.43 5.62 -16.37
C ARG A 31 15.53 4.31 -15.59
N ASP A 32 16.73 3.75 -15.44
CA ASP A 32 16.92 2.48 -14.75
C ASP A 32 16.77 2.64 -13.23
N HIS A 33 17.27 3.75 -12.66
CA HIS A 33 17.08 4.08 -11.24
C HIS A 33 15.61 4.41 -10.93
N HIS A 34 14.90 5.03 -11.87
CA HIS A 34 13.46 5.28 -11.77
C HIS A 34 12.64 3.98 -11.85
N ALA A 35 13.01 3.04 -12.72
CA ALA A 35 12.35 1.74 -12.81
C ALA A 35 12.51 0.93 -11.52
N GLU A 36 13.70 0.90 -10.93
CA GLU A 36 13.93 0.23 -9.65
C GLU A 36 13.18 0.91 -8.50
N ALA A 37 13.16 2.24 -8.46
CA ALA A 37 12.44 2.99 -7.43
C ALA A 37 10.92 2.78 -7.52
N ALA A 38 10.37 2.78 -8.73
CA ALA A 38 8.96 2.47 -8.98
C ALA A 38 8.63 1.03 -8.57
N GLN A 39 9.48 0.06 -8.93
CA GLN A 39 9.28 -1.33 -8.54
C GLN A 39 9.32 -1.51 -7.01
N ARG A 40 10.28 -0.89 -6.31
CA ARG A 40 10.34 -0.94 -4.85
C ARG A 40 9.12 -0.30 -4.19
N ALA A 41 8.60 0.78 -4.78
CA ALA A 41 7.37 1.42 -4.30
C ALA A 41 6.15 0.50 -4.47
N ASP A 42 6.03 -0.17 -5.63
CA ASP A 42 4.96 -1.14 -5.89
C ASP A 42 5.04 -2.34 -4.95
N GLU A 43 6.25 -2.88 -4.72
CA GLU A 43 6.48 -3.97 -3.77
C GLU A 43 6.11 -3.57 -2.34
N ALA A 44 6.47 -2.37 -1.90
CA ALA A 44 6.10 -1.83 -0.60
C ALA A 44 4.58 -1.64 -0.47
N ALA A 45 3.92 -1.14 -1.51
CA ALA A 45 2.48 -0.97 -1.55
C ALA A 45 1.76 -2.33 -1.49
N GLU A 46 2.24 -3.34 -2.22
CA GLU A 46 1.68 -4.69 -2.18
C GLU A 46 1.89 -5.37 -0.82
N ALA A 47 3.06 -5.19 -0.20
CA ALA A 47 3.31 -5.66 1.15
C ALA A 47 2.35 -4.99 2.16
N GLY A 48 2.14 -3.68 2.04
CA GLY A 48 1.17 -2.93 2.85
C GLY A 48 -0.26 -3.43 2.67
N ARG A 49 -0.69 -3.66 1.42
CA ARG A 49 -2.01 -4.23 1.11
C ARG A 49 -2.19 -5.61 1.74
N LYS A 50 -1.19 -6.49 1.63
CA LYS A 50 -1.24 -7.83 2.26
C LYS A 50 -1.33 -7.74 3.77
N ALA A 51 -0.54 -6.88 4.41
CA ALA A 51 -0.59 -6.69 5.86
C ALA A 51 -1.97 -6.16 6.31
N ALA A 52 -2.54 -5.19 5.60
CA ALA A 52 -3.86 -4.67 5.88
C ALA A 52 -4.95 -5.73 5.74
N ARG A 53 -4.89 -6.56 4.68
CA ARG A 53 -5.82 -7.69 4.48
C ARG A 53 -5.80 -8.66 5.67
N THR A 54 -4.61 -9.14 6.04
CA THR A 54 -4.45 -10.07 7.17
C THR A 54 -5.00 -9.48 8.46
N LEU A 55 -4.79 -8.18 8.68
CA LEU A 55 -5.24 -7.50 9.88
C LEU A 55 -6.77 -7.34 9.92
N ILE A 56 -7.41 -7.04 8.79
CA ILE A 56 -8.87 -6.97 8.65
C ILE A 56 -9.49 -8.35 8.87
N GLU A 57 -8.97 -9.39 8.21
CA GLU A 57 -9.47 -10.76 8.37
C GLU A 57 -9.30 -11.27 9.81
N GLY A 58 -8.20 -10.91 10.48
CA GLY A 58 -7.97 -11.22 11.89
C GLY A 58 -8.89 -10.47 12.85
N ALA A 59 -9.24 -9.22 12.54
CA ALA A 59 -10.14 -8.40 13.35
C ALA A 59 -11.62 -8.80 13.21
N PHE A 60 -12.01 -9.39 12.07
CA PHE A 60 -13.37 -9.79 11.77
C PHE A 60 -13.44 -11.29 11.39
N PRO A 61 -13.52 -12.19 12.39
CA PRO A 61 -13.62 -13.62 12.13
C PRO A 61 -14.84 -13.94 11.25
N GLY A 62 -14.58 -14.55 10.09
CA GLY A 62 -15.63 -14.91 9.12
C GLY A 62 -15.81 -13.91 7.97
N ILE A 63 -15.10 -12.77 7.97
CA ILE A 63 -14.98 -11.89 6.81
C ILE A 63 -13.66 -12.19 6.12
N SER A 64 -13.73 -12.73 4.90
CA SER A 64 -12.57 -12.85 4.01
C SER A 64 -12.49 -11.67 3.06
N TRP A 65 -11.28 -11.35 2.59
CA TRP A 65 -11.09 -10.32 1.58
C TRP A 65 -11.89 -10.59 0.29
N SER A 66 -12.02 -11.87 -0.09
CA SER A 66 -12.84 -12.31 -1.22
C SER A 66 -14.34 -12.02 -1.03
N MET A 67 -14.85 -11.97 0.20
CA MET A 67 -16.22 -11.51 0.48
C MET A 67 -16.35 -9.99 0.30
N ILE A 68 -15.36 -9.22 0.75
CA ILE A 68 -15.33 -7.76 0.59
C ILE A 68 -15.26 -7.39 -0.90
N GLU A 69 -14.36 -7.99 -1.68
CA GLU A 69 -14.25 -7.74 -3.13
C GLU A 69 -15.56 -8.04 -3.86
N ARG A 70 -16.26 -9.12 -3.50
CA ARG A 70 -17.56 -9.46 -4.10
C ARG A 70 -18.69 -8.50 -3.71
N ALA A 71 -18.62 -7.87 -2.56
CA ALA A 71 -19.60 -6.87 -2.11
C ALA A 71 -19.32 -5.46 -2.66
N SER A 72 -18.14 -5.26 -3.26
CA SER A 72 -17.67 -3.96 -3.79
C SER A 72 -17.93 -3.77 -5.28
N LEU A 73 -18.48 -4.80 -5.95
CA LEU A 73 -18.91 -4.83 -7.35
C LEU A 73 -20.42 -4.60 -7.45
#